data_AF-T1FU61-F1
#
_entry.id   AF-T1FU61-F1
#
_cell.length_a   1.000
_cell.length_b   1.000
_cell.length_c   1.000
_cell.angle_alpha   90.00
_cell.angle_beta   90.00
_cell.angle_gamma   90.00
#
_symmetry.space_group_name_H-M   'P 1'
#
loop_
_entity.id
_entity.type
_entity.pdbx_description
1 polymer ?
#
loop_
_entity_poly.entity_id
_entity_poly.type
_entity_poly.pdbx_seq_one_letter_code
_entity_poly.pdbx_strand_id
1 'polypeptide(L)'
;MDDGAKQVKLIFKHRDCVTIDVDSTICRDETIDELAKFCGKEDAIIPITTLAMEGHLDFYTSLVKSLQILDITSEKLKELVLREKSIQYSRNVKKFIKLLQNGSIAVYLINSRQHRHRLEHSPRKQVIKNLKCRFNYKSVVHIGNGMNDAKVCPVADAFVGYGGVVIRQKVKKLAGWFVTDFQQLIDEMMK
;
A
#
# COMPACT_ATOMS: atom_id res chain seq x y z
N MET A 1 -22.49 15.15 -2.04
CA MET A 1 -21.35 14.55 -1.33
C MET A 1 -21.45 13.01 -1.22
N ASP A 2 -22.64 12.41 -1.38
CA ASP A 2 -22.88 10.96 -1.28
C ASP A 2 -22.62 10.18 -2.59
N ASP A 3 -22.69 10.84 -3.75
CA ASP A 3 -22.60 10.16 -5.06
C ASP A 3 -21.21 9.57 -5.37
N GLY A 4 -20.14 10.22 -4.90
CA GLY A 4 -18.76 9.72 -5.10
C GLY A 4 -18.50 8.40 -4.37
N ALA A 5 -19.06 8.23 -3.17
CA ALA A 5 -18.93 6.99 -2.41
C ALA A 5 -19.73 5.85 -3.04
N LYS A 6 -20.95 6.14 -3.52
CA LYS A 6 -21.77 5.16 -4.25
C LYS A 6 -21.07 4.65 -5.50
N GLN A 7 -20.49 5.55 -6.29
CA GLN A 7 -19.77 5.17 -7.51
C GLN A 7 -18.55 4.29 -7.20
N VAL A 8 -17.72 4.68 -6.24
CA VAL A 8 -16.53 3.88 -5.85
C VAL A 8 -16.93 2.50 -5.32
N LYS A 9 -18.00 2.41 -4.52
CA LYS A 9 -18.51 1.12 -4.03
C LYS A 9 -19.04 0.23 -5.16
N LEU A 10 -19.71 0.81 -6.16
CA LEU A 10 -20.19 0.07 -7.33
C LEU A 10 -19.01 -0.51 -8.14
N ILE A 11 -18.01 0.32 -8.43
CA ILE A 11 -16.78 -0.13 -9.11
C ILE A 11 -16.08 -1.20 -8.29
N PHE A 12 -16.04 -1.02 -6.95
CA PHE A 12 -15.52 -2.03 -6.05
C PHE A 12 -16.25 -3.35 -6.18
N LYS A 13 -17.58 -3.41 -6.12
CA LYS A 13 -18.31 -4.69 -6.24
C LYS A 13 -18.03 -5.43 -7.55
N HIS A 14 -17.88 -4.70 -8.66
CA HIS A 14 -17.67 -5.27 -10.01
C HIS A 14 -16.20 -5.26 -10.48
N ARG A 15 -15.25 -5.19 -9.55
CA ARG A 15 -13.82 -5.16 -9.86
C ARG A 15 -13.31 -6.51 -10.38
N ASP A 16 -12.34 -6.47 -11.28
CA ASP A 16 -11.59 -7.66 -11.72
C ASP A 16 -10.37 -7.90 -10.80
N CYS A 17 -9.80 -6.82 -10.28
CA CYS A 17 -8.52 -6.83 -9.59
C CYS A 17 -8.48 -5.80 -8.46
N VAL A 18 -7.84 -6.17 -7.37
CA VAL A 18 -7.49 -5.27 -6.27
C VAL A 18 -5.97 -5.10 -6.22
N THR A 19 -5.52 -3.85 -6.19
CA THR A 19 -4.14 -3.51 -5.86
C THR A 19 -4.11 -2.85 -4.48
N ILE A 20 -3.19 -3.27 -3.62
CA ILE A 20 -3.14 -2.80 -2.22
C ILE A 20 -1.75 -2.28 -1.91
N ASP A 21 -1.70 -1.10 -1.32
CA ASP A 21 -0.49 -0.58 -0.68
C ASP A 21 -0.05 -1.46 0.50
N VAL A 22 1.23 -1.46 0.84
CA VAL A 22 1.76 -2.33 1.90
C VAL A 22 1.92 -1.59 3.21
N ASP A 23 2.83 -0.61 3.26
CA ASP A 23 3.14 0.14 4.47
C ASP A 23 1.95 1.01 4.90
N SER A 24 1.64 1.06 6.20
CA SER A 24 0.45 1.75 6.75
C SER A 24 -0.92 1.31 6.15
N THR A 25 -0.96 0.21 5.40
CA THR A 25 -2.18 -0.33 4.77
C THR A 25 -2.37 -1.80 5.08
N ILE A 26 -1.50 -2.71 4.59
CA ILE A 26 -1.52 -4.13 4.97
C ILE A 26 -0.78 -4.36 6.29
N CYS A 27 0.39 -3.74 6.40
CA CYS A 27 1.22 -3.76 7.60
C CYS A 27 1.02 -2.45 8.37
N ARG A 28 1.04 -2.53 9.69
CA ARG A 28 0.99 -1.35 10.56
C ARG A 28 2.37 -0.72 10.70
N ASP A 29 3.40 -1.53 10.58
CA ASP A 29 4.80 -1.14 10.66
C ASP A 29 5.34 -0.76 9.28
N GLU A 30 6.34 0.13 9.26
CA GLU A 30 7.09 0.46 8.05
C GLU A 30 8.15 -0.62 7.81
N THR A 31 8.12 -1.24 6.63
CA THR A 31 8.95 -2.42 6.30
C THR A 31 10.45 -2.23 6.54
N ILE A 32 10.98 -1.01 6.38
CA ILE A 32 12.40 -0.74 6.57
C ILE A 32 12.80 -0.50 8.04
N ASP A 33 11.87 -0.03 8.87
CA ASP A 33 12.10 0.19 10.29
C ASP A 33 12.12 -1.16 11.04
N GLU A 34 11.22 -2.07 10.68
CA GLU A 34 11.25 -3.46 11.20
C GLU A 34 12.52 -4.19 10.80
N LEU A 35 13.00 -3.94 9.59
CA LEU A 35 14.26 -4.47 9.10
C LEU A 35 15.46 -3.92 9.88
N ALA A 36 15.41 -2.65 10.29
CA ALA A 36 16.38 -2.02 11.16
C ALA A 36 16.39 -2.62 12.56
N LYS A 37 15.21 -2.84 13.14
CA LYS A 37 15.04 -3.50 14.43
C LYS A 37 15.62 -4.90 14.45
N PHE A 38 15.34 -5.68 13.42
CA PHE A 38 15.92 -7.01 13.27
C PHE A 38 17.45 -6.99 13.18
N CYS A 39 18.01 -5.97 12.51
CA CYS A 39 19.46 -5.80 12.40
C CYS A 39 20.11 -5.14 13.63
N GLY A 40 19.34 -4.67 14.62
CA GLY A 40 19.83 -3.87 15.74
C GLY A 40 20.37 -2.50 15.34
N LYS A 41 19.82 -1.90 14.28
CA LYS A 41 20.29 -0.65 13.66
C LYS A 41 19.20 0.45 13.59
N GLU A 42 18.21 0.39 14.47
CA GLU A 42 17.09 1.35 14.53
C GLU A 42 17.57 2.79 14.64
N ASP A 43 18.50 3.07 15.55
CA ASP A 43 19.04 4.42 15.80
C ASP A 43 19.66 5.07 14.56
N ALA A 44 20.21 4.27 13.64
CA ALA A 44 20.80 4.74 12.40
C ALA A 44 19.76 4.92 11.27
N ILE A 45 18.64 4.20 11.33
CA ILE A 45 17.63 4.18 10.26
C ILE A 45 16.50 5.19 10.51
N ILE A 46 16.05 5.36 11.76
CA ILE A 46 14.96 6.28 12.13
C ILE A 46 15.19 7.71 11.58
N PRO A 47 16.39 8.32 11.69
CA PRO A 47 16.60 9.67 11.14
C PRO A 47 16.46 9.72 9.62
N ILE A 48 16.90 8.67 8.91
CA ILE A 48 16.83 8.58 7.45
C ILE A 48 15.38 8.43 6.99
N THR A 49 14.61 7.57 7.65
CA THR A 49 13.20 7.34 7.30
C THR A 49 12.34 8.54 7.65
N THR A 50 12.62 9.23 8.75
CA THR A 50 11.98 10.50 9.13
C THR A 50 12.20 11.58 8.07
N LEU A 51 13.46 11.83 7.68
CA LEU A 51 13.77 12.80 6.62
C LEU A 51 13.08 12.45 5.29
N ALA A 52 13.00 11.15 4.96
CA ALA A 52 12.29 10.71 3.77
C ALA A 52 10.77 10.91 3.85
N MET A 53 10.17 10.65 5.02
CA MET A 53 8.74 10.85 5.28
C MET A 53 8.34 12.33 5.28
N GLU A 54 9.21 13.20 5.79
CA GLU A 54 9.04 14.67 5.75
C GLU A 54 9.32 15.25 4.36
N GLY A 55 9.92 14.45 3.47
CA GLY A 55 10.24 14.84 2.10
C GLY A 55 11.52 15.66 1.96
N HIS A 56 12.38 15.64 2.98
CA HIS A 56 13.72 16.25 2.99
C HIS A 56 14.78 15.33 2.39
N LEU A 57 14.54 14.02 2.34
CA LEU A 57 15.39 13.03 1.69
C LEU A 57 14.61 12.28 0.62
N ASP A 58 15.20 12.11 -0.56
CA ASP A 58 14.55 11.36 -1.63
C ASP A 58 14.53 9.84 -1.30
N PHE A 59 13.46 9.14 -1.68
CA PHE A 59 13.23 7.73 -1.34
C PHE A 59 14.39 6.77 -1.70
N TYR A 60 14.83 6.69 -2.95
CA TYR A 60 16.01 6.01 -3.47
C TYR A 60 17.25 6.33 -2.64
N THR A 61 17.58 7.59 -2.37
CA THR A 61 18.72 7.89 -1.49
C THR A 61 18.48 7.37 -0.07
N SER A 62 17.28 7.53 0.48
CA SER A 62 16.89 6.96 1.78
C SER A 62 17.03 5.44 1.79
N LEU A 63 16.54 4.75 0.76
CA LEU A 63 16.55 3.31 0.60
C LEU A 63 17.98 2.80 0.43
N VAL A 64 18.79 3.43 -0.41
CA VAL A 64 20.20 3.07 -0.62
C VAL A 64 20.97 3.25 0.68
N LYS A 65 20.82 4.40 1.36
CA LYS A 65 21.47 4.64 2.66
C LYS A 65 21.00 3.63 3.70
N SER A 66 19.70 3.36 3.77
CA SER A 66 19.14 2.39 4.70
C SER A 66 19.66 0.98 4.41
N LEU A 67 19.68 0.52 3.16
CA LEU A 67 20.18 -0.80 2.79
C LEU A 67 21.69 -0.94 3.05
N GLN A 68 22.48 0.11 2.81
CA GLN A 68 23.91 0.14 3.14
C GLN A 68 24.15 0.03 4.64
N ILE A 69 23.38 0.77 5.45
CA ILE A 69 23.48 0.71 6.91
C ILE A 69 23.05 -0.67 7.39
N LEU A 70 21.93 -1.19 6.87
CA LEU A 70 21.37 -2.46 7.29
C LEU A 70 22.33 -3.62 7.02
N ASP A 71 23.08 -3.58 5.91
CA ASP A 71 24.07 -4.58 5.51
C ASP A 71 23.48 -6.01 5.54
N ILE A 72 22.44 -6.18 4.73
CA ILE A 72 21.59 -7.36 4.77
C ILE A 72 21.96 -8.33 3.66
N THR A 73 22.16 -9.58 4.05
CA THR A 73 22.33 -10.72 3.14
C THR A 73 20.98 -11.36 2.80
N SER A 74 20.95 -12.13 1.71
CA SER A 74 19.75 -12.86 1.28
C SER A 74 19.28 -13.88 2.34
N GLU A 75 20.21 -14.40 3.15
CA GLU A 75 19.98 -15.35 4.23
C GLU A 75 19.30 -14.69 5.44
N LYS A 76 19.76 -13.50 5.85
CA LYS A 76 19.13 -12.70 6.92
C LYS A 76 17.70 -12.27 6.55
N LEU A 77 17.47 -11.93 5.27
CA LEU A 77 16.13 -11.66 4.75
C LEU A 77 15.20 -12.87 4.86
N LYS A 78 15.69 -14.05 4.48
CA LYS A 78 14.92 -15.29 4.63
C LYS A 78 14.60 -15.59 6.10
N GLU A 79 15.56 -15.39 7.01
CA GLU A 79 15.33 -15.59 8.44
C GLU A 79 14.27 -14.63 9.00
N LEU A 80 14.30 -13.35 8.61
CA LEU A 80 13.29 -12.36 8.98
C LEU A 80 11.89 -12.78 8.52
N VAL A 81 11.76 -13.21 7.26
CA VAL A 81 10.48 -13.68 6.69
C VAL A 81 9.98 -14.94 7.42
N LEU A 82 10.87 -15.88 7.71
CA LEU A 82 10.53 -17.14 8.38
C LEU A 82 10.18 -16.96 9.86
N ARG A 83 10.69 -15.92 10.52
CA ARG A 83 10.38 -15.67 11.93
C ARG A 83 8.96 -15.18 12.17
N GLU A 84 8.27 -14.64 11.15
CA GLU A 84 6.84 -14.24 10.98
C GLU A 84 6.09 -13.57 12.17
N LYS A 85 6.67 -13.54 13.38
CA LYS A 85 6.05 -13.19 14.65
C LYS A 85 5.97 -11.69 14.91
N SER A 86 6.69 -10.86 14.14
CA SER A 86 6.73 -9.40 14.39
C SER A 86 5.83 -8.58 13.47
N ILE A 87 5.36 -9.11 12.33
CA ILE A 87 4.57 -8.30 11.38
C ILE A 87 3.18 -8.03 11.95
N GLN A 88 2.92 -6.79 12.32
CA GLN A 88 1.59 -6.38 12.72
C GLN A 88 0.73 -6.13 11.48
N TYR A 89 -0.23 -7.01 11.26
CA TYR A 89 -1.20 -6.86 10.18
C TYR A 89 -2.33 -5.92 10.57
N SER A 90 -2.80 -5.14 9.59
CA SER A 90 -4.03 -4.38 9.71
C SER A 90 -5.23 -5.27 10.03
N ARG A 91 -6.14 -4.76 10.87
CA ARG A 91 -7.34 -5.50 11.30
C ARG A 91 -8.10 -6.03 10.09
N ASN A 92 -8.46 -7.31 10.14
CA ASN A 92 -9.22 -8.05 9.12
C ASN A 92 -8.57 -8.16 7.72
N VAL A 93 -7.32 -7.72 7.51
CA VAL A 93 -6.65 -7.78 6.20
C VAL A 93 -6.48 -9.22 5.69
N LYS A 94 -6.09 -10.16 6.56
CA LYS A 94 -5.91 -11.58 6.20
C LYS A 94 -7.24 -12.20 5.75
N LYS A 95 -8.32 -11.90 6.48
CA LYS A 95 -9.68 -12.36 6.16
C LYS A 95 -10.13 -11.76 4.82
N PHE A 96 -9.87 -10.48 4.60
CA PHE A 96 -10.20 -9.80 3.35
C PHE A 96 -9.47 -10.42 2.15
N ILE A 97 -8.15 -10.60 2.23
CA ILE A 97 -7.35 -11.21 1.14
C ILE A 97 -7.85 -12.63 0.85
N LYS A 98 -8.11 -13.44 1.89
CA LYS A 98 -8.64 -14.80 1.72
C LYS A 98 -10.00 -14.81 1.01
N LEU A 99 -10.88 -13.86 1.32
CA LEU A 99 -12.18 -13.73 0.65
C LEU A 99 -12.02 -13.32 -0.83
N LEU A 100 -11.10 -12.41 -1.15
CA LEU A 100 -10.79 -12.06 -2.54
C LEU A 100 -10.30 -13.29 -3.33
N GLN A 101 -9.35 -14.03 -2.75
CA GLN A 101 -8.77 -15.22 -3.37
C GLN A 101 -9.81 -16.33 -3.58
N ASN A 102 -10.64 -16.60 -2.56
CA ASN A 102 -11.74 -17.57 -2.69
C ASN A 102 -12.77 -17.17 -3.76
N GLY A 103 -12.96 -15.86 -3.97
CA GLY A 103 -13.79 -15.32 -5.03
C GLY A 103 -13.10 -15.24 -6.40
N SER A 104 -11.90 -15.80 -6.55
CA SER A 104 -11.05 -15.70 -7.76
C SER A 104 -10.75 -14.26 -8.20
N ILE A 105 -10.73 -13.31 -7.26
CA ILE A 105 -10.35 -11.92 -7.51
C ILE A 105 -8.85 -11.78 -7.35
N ALA A 106 -8.17 -11.28 -8.38
CA ALA A 106 -6.73 -11.08 -8.35
C ALA A 106 -6.33 -9.99 -7.34
N VAL A 107 -5.29 -10.27 -6.54
CA VAL A 107 -4.77 -9.35 -5.53
C VAL A 107 -3.29 -9.11 -5.81
N TYR A 108 -2.90 -7.84 -5.95
CA TYR A 108 -1.51 -7.44 -6.12
C TYR A 108 -1.09 -6.46 -5.03
N LEU A 109 0.12 -6.66 -4.52
CA LEU A 109 0.72 -5.75 -3.55
C LEU A 109 1.61 -4.76 -4.30
N ILE A 110 1.41 -3.46 -4.05
CA ILE A 110 2.24 -2.41 -4.64
C ILE A 110 2.92 -1.67 -3.51
N ASN A 111 4.17 -2.03 -3.24
CA ASN A 111 5.04 -1.21 -2.41
C ASN A 111 5.95 -0.38 -3.32
N SER A 112 5.63 0.91 -3.51
CA SER A 112 6.54 1.86 -4.16
C SER A 112 6.33 3.26 -3.61
N ARG A 113 7.36 3.82 -2.97
CA ARG A 113 7.36 5.23 -2.59
C ARG A 113 7.72 6.08 -3.80
N GLN A 114 6.95 7.14 -4.07
CA GLN A 114 7.25 8.07 -5.15
C GLN A 114 8.19 9.17 -4.71
N HIS A 115 9.08 9.50 -5.65
CA HIS A 115 9.95 10.65 -5.59
C HIS A 115 9.34 11.89 -6.21
N ARG A 116 9.70 13.06 -5.66
CA ARG A 116 9.43 14.36 -6.28
C ARG A 116 10.34 14.68 -7.47
N HIS A 117 11.54 14.07 -7.56
CA HIS A 117 12.62 14.64 -8.40
C HIS A 117 13.01 13.88 -9.66
N ARG A 118 12.52 12.65 -9.87
CA ARG A 118 12.71 11.91 -11.12
C ARG A 118 11.46 11.09 -11.40
N LEU A 119 11.11 11.05 -12.68
CA LEU A 119 9.94 10.42 -13.31
C LEU A 119 8.78 11.40 -13.53
N GLU A 120 8.63 11.80 -14.79
CA GLU A 120 7.41 12.36 -15.37
C GLU A 120 6.19 11.41 -15.19
N HIS A 121 6.42 10.16 -14.76
CA HIS A 121 5.43 9.08 -14.68
C HIS A 121 5.44 8.39 -13.31
N SER A 122 4.27 8.29 -12.68
CA SER A 122 4.06 7.59 -11.40
C SER A 122 4.35 6.07 -11.52
N PRO A 123 5.33 5.48 -10.80
CA PRO A 123 5.60 4.04 -10.78
C PRO A 123 4.35 3.20 -10.47
N ARG A 124 3.55 3.60 -9.48
CA ARG A 124 2.27 2.93 -9.13
C ARG A 124 1.31 2.92 -10.32
N LYS A 125 1.18 4.04 -11.04
CA LYS A 125 0.36 4.11 -12.27
C LYS A 125 0.90 3.18 -13.35
N GLN A 126 2.21 3.10 -13.54
CA GLN A 126 2.80 2.20 -14.53
C GLN A 126 2.54 0.74 -14.21
N VAL A 127 2.66 0.34 -12.95
CA VAL A 127 2.32 -1.02 -12.49
C VAL A 127 0.85 -1.33 -12.78
N ILE A 128 -0.08 -0.46 -12.39
CA ILE A 128 -1.52 -0.65 -12.62
C ILE A 128 -1.82 -0.72 -14.13
N LYS A 129 -1.24 0.17 -14.94
CA LYS A 129 -1.37 0.14 -16.40
C LYS A 129 -0.87 -1.18 -16.99
N ASN A 130 0.29 -1.66 -16.55
CA ASN A 130 0.86 -2.93 -16.99
C ASN A 130 -0.05 -4.11 -16.62
N LEU A 131 -0.63 -4.12 -15.41
CA LEU A 131 -1.59 -5.14 -14.99
C LEU A 131 -2.84 -5.15 -15.87
N LYS A 132 -3.43 -3.97 -16.14
CA LYS A 132 -4.59 -3.84 -17.05
C LYS A 132 -4.27 -4.35 -18.45
N CYS A 133 -3.13 -3.96 -19.02
CA CYS A 133 -2.73 -4.41 -20.36
C CYS A 133 -2.43 -5.91 -20.42
N ARG A 134 -1.67 -6.44 -19.45
CA ARG A 134 -1.20 -7.83 -19.47
C ARG A 134 -2.32 -8.84 -19.24
N PHE A 135 -3.26 -8.52 -18.35
CA PHE A 135 -4.32 -9.44 -17.94
C PHE A 135 -5.71 -9.01 -18.44
N ASN A 136 -5.77 -7.97 -19.27
CA ASN A 136 -7.00 -7.41 -19.83
C ASN A 136 -8.03 -7.00 -18.76
N TYR A 137 -7.59 -6.63 -17.54
CA TYR A 137 -8.48 -6.13 -16.49
C TYR A 137 -9.16 -4.84 -16.94
N LYS A 138 -10.48 -4.81 -16.86
CA LYS A 138 -11.33 -3.65 -17.18
C LYS A 138 -11.52 -2.77 -15.96
N SER A 139 -11.61 -3.36 -14.77
CA SER A 139 -11.83 -2.68 -13.51
C SER A 139 -10.77 -3.05 -12.47
N VAL A 140 -9.91 -2.09 -12.13
CA VAL A 140 -8.88 -2.19 -11.09
C VAL A 140 -9.18 -1.18 -9.99
N VAL A 141 -9.29 -1.69 -8.76
CA VAL A 141 -9.43 -0.86 -7.56
C VAL A 141 -8.09 -0.81 -6.83
N HIS A 142 -7.69 0.39 -6.41
CA HIS A 142 -6.53 0.57 -5.55
C HIS A 142 -6.94 0.94 -4.12
N ILE A 143 -6.32 0.30 -3.13
CA ILE A 143 -6.53 0.56 -1.70
C ILE A 143 -5.21 1.03 -1.10
N GLY A 144 -5.22 2.19 -0.43
CA GLY A 144 -4.00 2.72 0.18
C GLY A 144 -4.21 3.90 1.11
N ASN A 145 -3.20 4.21 1.91
CA ASN A 145 -3.24 5.22 2.96
C ASN A 145 -2.70 6.59 2.53
N GLY A 146 -1.82 6.62 1.54
CA GLY A 146 -0.98 7.76 1.18
C GLY A 146 -1.50 8.61 0.01
N MET A 147 -0.86 9.76 -0.17
CA MET A 147 -1.15 10.66 -1.30
C MET A 147 -0.73 10.07 -2.64
N ASN A 148 0.29 9.21 -2.65
CA ASN A 148 0.72 8.51 -3.87
C ASN A 148 -0.33 7.48 -4.33
N ASP A 149 -1.08 6.92 -3.39
CA ASP A 149 -2.20 6.01 -3.64
C ASP A 149 -3.40 6.79 -4.18
N ALA A 150 -3.74 7.92 -3.54
CA ALA A 150 -4.83 8.78 -4.01
C ALA A 150 -4.61 9.30 -5.44
N LYS A 151 -3.35 9.42 -5.87
CA LYS A 151 -2.98 9.90 -7.20
C LYS A 151 -3.06 8.84 -8.30
N VAL A 152 -3.32 7.56 -8.02
CA VAL A 152 -3.31 6.52 -9.07
C VAL A 152 -4.47 6.64 -10.05
N CYS A 153 -5.59 7.24 -9.64
CA CYS A 153 -6.68 7.57 -10.55
C CYS A 153 -6.23 8.61 -11.60
N PRO A 154 -6.75 8.55 -12.84
CA PRO A 154 -7.77 7.61 -13.34
C PRO A 154 -7.17 6.31 -13.93
N VAL A 155 -5.90 5.98 -13.68
CA VAL A 155 -5.31 4.72 -14.21
C VAL A 155 -5.90 3.51 -13.50
N ALA A 156 -6.10 3.60 -12.19
CA ALA A 156 -7.08 2.77 -11.50
C ALA A 156 -8.48 3.34 -11.69
N ASP A 157 -9.48 2.46 -11.74
CA ASP A 157 -10.88 2.83 -11.95
C ASP A 157 -11.52 3.35 -10.67
N ALA A 158 -11.02 2.94 -9.51
CA ALA A 158 -11.38 3.52 -8.23
C ALA A 158 -10.23 3.50 -7.22
N PHE A 159 -10.27 4.47 -6.31
CA PHE A 159 -9.39 4.54 -5.15
C PHE A 159 -10.21 4.48 -3.85
N VAL A 160 -9.83 3.58 -2.96
CA VAL A 160 -10.35 3.49 -1.60
C VAL A 160 -9.26 3.91 -0.62
N GLY A 161 -9.52 5.00 0.10
CA GLY A 161 -8.60 5.48 1.13
C GLY A 161 -8.69 4.60 2.38
N TYR A 162 -7.55 4.16 2.88
CA TYR A 162 -7.45 3.38 4.10
C TYR A 162 -6.90 4.24 5.25
N GLY A 163 -7.52 4.18 6.42
CA GLY A 163 -7.13 4.95 7.61
C GLY A 163 -7.05 4.12 8.89
N GLY A 164 -6.98 2.80 8.79
CA GLY A 164 -6.98 1.92 9.97
C GLY A 164 -5.68 1.89 10.77
N VAL A 165 -4.59 2.42 10.20
CA VAL A 165 -3.31 2.68 10.88
C VAL A 165 -3.18 4.16 11.23
N VAL A 166 -3.22 5.04 10.23
CA VAL A 166 -3.14 6.49 10.40
C VAL A 166 -4.15 7.22 9.51
N ILE A 167 -4.87 8.21 10.03
CA ILE A 167 -5.82 8.99 9.21
C ILE A 167 -5.11 10.19 8.60
N ARG A 168 -4.90 10.15 7.28
CA ARG A 168 -4.37 11.31 6.52
C ARG A 168 -5.53 12.15 5.99
N GLN A 169 -5.79 13.31 6.60
CA GLN A 169 -6.94 14.17 6.25
C GLN A 169 -7.02 14.54 4.77
N LYS A 170 -5.88 14.81 4.13
CA LYS A 170 -5.83 15.09 2.69
C LYS A 170 -6.29 13.90 1.84
N VAL A 171 -5.94 12.68 2.25
CA VAL A 171 -6.36 11.45 1.55
C VAL A 171 -7.83 11.18 1.79
N LYS A 172 -8.31 11.34 3.03
CA LYS A 172 -9.74 11.19 3.37
C LYS A 172 -10.64 12.12 2.55
N LYS A 173 -10.21 13.35 2.29
CA LYS A 173 -10.94 14.31 1.45
C LYS A 173 -10.95 13.96 -0.04
N LEU A 174 -9.91 13.29 -0.53
CA LEU A 174 -9.76 12.93 -1.94
C LEU A 174 -10.36 11.57 -2.28
N ALA A 175 -10.43 10.66 -1.32
CA ALA A 175 -10.98 9.33 -1.53
C ALA A 175 -12.50 9.41 -1.70
N GLY A 176 -13.01 8.88 -2.82
CA GLY A 176 -14.46 8.75 -3.02
C GLY A 176 -15.10 7.82 -1.97
N TRP A 177 -14.33 6.83 -1.48
CA TRP A 177 -14.69 6.01 -0.34
C TRP A 177 -13.50 5.86 0.61
N PHE A 178 -13.72 6.04 1.92
CA PHE A 178 -12.69 5.94 2.95
C PHE A 178 -13.10 4.93 4.03
N VAL A 179 -12.19 4.03 4.39
CA VAL A 179 -12.42 2.96 5.37
C VAL A 179 -11.32 2.94 6.44
N THR A 180 -11.66 2.49 7.64
CA THR A 180 -10.72 2.37 8.77
C THR A 180 -10.53 0.93 9.23
N ASP A 181 -11.27 0.00 8.64
CA ASP A 181 -11.15 -1.43 8.88
C ASP A 181 -11.45 -2.20 7.58
N PHE A 182 -10.70 -3.26 7.31
CA PHE A 182 -10.96 -4.11 6.15
C PHE A 182 -12.32 -4.81 6.25
N GLN A 183 -12.91 -4.94 7.44
CA GLN A 183 -14.27 -5.46 7.60
C GLN A 183 -15.30 -4.62 6.84
N GLN A 184 -15.12 -3.30 6.73
CA GLN A 184 -16.02 -2.44 5.94
C GLN A 184 -16.00 -2.79 4.44
N LEU A 185 -14.85 -3.26 3.93
CA LEU A 185 -14.71 -3.74 2.55
C LEU A 185 -15.38 -5.10 2.39
N ILE A 186 -15.18 -6.00 3.37
CA ILE A 186 -15.82 -7.31 3.41
C ILE A 186 -17.35 -7.17 3.42
N ASP A 187 -17.88 -6.32 4.29
CA ASP A 187 -19.33 -6.08 4.41
C ASP A 187 -19.90 -5.55 3.09
N GLU A 188 -19.16 -4.70 2.37
CA GLU A 188 -19.61 -4.19 1.07
C GLU A 188 -19.55 -5.26 -0.03
N MET A 189 -18.63 -6.23 0.03
CA MET A 189 -18.62 -7.37 -0.89
C MET A 189 -19.79 -8.34 -0.67
N MET A 190 -20.34 -8.40 0.54
CA MET A 190 -21.39 -9.34 0.94
C MET A 190 -22.81 -8.78 0.79
N LYS A 191 -22.94 -7.51 0.38
CA LYS A 191 -24.21 -6.85 0.06
C LYS A 191 -24.58 -7.06 -1.40
#